data_AF-A0A1F3LYH0-F1
#
_entry.id   AF-A0A1F3LYH0-F1
#
_cell.length_a   1.000
_cell.length_b   1.000
_cell.length_c   1.000
_cell.angle_alpha   90.00
_cell.angle_beta   90.00
_cell.angle_gamma   90.00
#
_symmetry.space_group_name_H-M   'P 1'
#
loop_
_entity.id
_entity.type
_entity.pdbx_description
1 polymer ?
#
loop_
_entity_poly.entity_id
_entity_poly.type
_entity_poly.pdbx_seq_one_letter_code
_entity_poly.pdbx_strand_id
1 'polypeptide(L)' 'MTPSIEAARKIAKILGTTVGYLLDETEQENLFKDPDMLKRLNEIEKMEKEDKNHILYAIDGLIKSVKLKNIAAL' A
#
# COMPACT_ATOMS: atom_id res chain seq x y z
N MET A 1 24.12 10.39 10.04
CA MET A 1 24.16 11.21 8.81
C MET A 1 22.75 11.24 8.26
N THR A 2 22.10 12.40 8.22
CA THR A 2 20.75 12.53 7.68
C THR A 2 20.86 12.72 6.17
N PRO A 3 20.37 11.78 5.33
CA PRO A 3 20.42 11.95 3.89
C PRO A 3 19.54 13.13 3.47
N SER A 4 19.88 13.79 2.37
CA SER A 4 18.96 14.77 1.78
C SER A 4 17.70 14.06 1.26
N ILE A 5 16.58 14.78 1.23
CA ILE A 5 15.31 14.27 0.66
C ILE A 5 15.51 13.79 -0.78
N GLU A 6 16.38 14.46 -1.54
CA GLU A 6 16.70 14.06 -2.91
C GLU A 6 17.47 12.74 -2.97
N ALA A 7 18.44 12.52 -2.07
CA ALA A 7 19.16 11.26 -1.98
C ALA A 7 18.20 10.11 -1.62
N ALA A 8 17.32 10.31 -0.64
CA ALA A 8 16.31 9.33 -0.24
C ALA A 8 15.38 8.97 -1.41
N ARG A 9 14.92 9.95 -2.19
CA ARG A 9 14.08 9.72 -3.38
C ARG A 9 14.80 8.90 -4.46
N LYS A 10 16.08 9.19 -4.72
CA LYS A 10 16.89 8.43 -5.69
C LYS A 10 17.08 6.99 -5.24
N ILE A 11 17.37 6.76 -3.96
CA ILE A 11 17.52 5.43 -3.39
C ILE A 11 16.19 4.65 -3.49
N ALA A 12 15.06 5.25 -3.11
CA ALA A 12 13.75 4.61 -3.20
C ALA A 12 13.43 4.19 -4.64
N LYS A 13 13.72 5.07 -5.61
CA LYS A 13 13.55 4.78 -7.04
C LYS A 13 14.42 3.62 -7.52
N ILE A 14 15.69 3.56 -7.11
CA ILE A 14 16.61 2.46 -7.48
C ILE A 14 16.13 1.14 -6.89
N LEU A 15 15.61 1.17 -5.66
CA LEU A 15 15.13 -0.01 -4.93
C LEU A 15 13.69 -0.39 -5.29
N GLY A 16 13.02 0.34 -6.19
CA GLY A 16 11.64 0.07 -6.59
C GLY A 16 10.65 0.15 -5.43
N THR A 17 10.90 1.02 -4.45
CA THR A 17 10.11 1.18 -3.22
C THR A 17 9.77 2.66 -3.02
N THR A 18 9.13 3.01 -1.89
CA THR A 18 8.84 4.40 -1.56
C THR A 18 9.77 4.97 -0.51
N VAL A 19 9.83 6.31 -0.45
CA VAL A 19 10.65 7.01 0.56
C VAL A 19 10.15 6.69 1.97
N GLY A 20 8.84 6.52 2.16
CA GLY A 20 8.27 6.12 3.46
C GLY A 20 8.76 4.75 3.93
N TYR A 21 8.97 3.80 3.01
CA TYR A 21 9.58 2.51 3.34
C TYR A 21 11.02 2.64 3.84
N LEU A 22 11.80 3.58 3.29
CA LEU A 22 13.20 3.78 3.71
C LEU A 22 13.34 4.42 5.09
N LEU A 23 12.31 5.10 5.57
CA LEU A 23 12.33 5.80 6.85
C LEU A 23 11.95 4.89 8.01
N ASP A 24 11.47 3.67 7.74
CA ASP A 24 11.01 2.71 8.76
C ASP A 24 10.00 3.34 9.75
N GLU A 25 9.23 4.34 9.27
CA GLU A 25 8.35 5.17 10.10
C GLU A 25 6.99 4.50 10.37
N THR A 26 6.75 3.28 9.89
CA THR A 26 5.44 2.64 10.00
C THR A 26 5.55 1.14 10.27
N GLU A 27 4.72 0.61 11.17
CA GLU A 27 4.47 -0.84 11.34
C GLU A 27 3.90 -1.51 10.06
N GLN A 28 3.72 -0.73 8.99
CA GLN A 28 3.19 -1.11 7.68
C GLN A 28 4.29 -1.16 6.61
N GLU A 29 5.53 -1.56 6.96
CA GLU A 29 6.67 -1.71 6.04
C GLU A 29 6.26 -2.33 4.68
N ASN A 30 5.43 -3.37 4.71
CA ASN A 30 4.98 -4.07 3.50
C ASN A 30 4.09 -3.23 2.58
N LEU A 31 3.30 -2.31 3.13
CA LEU A 31 2.42 -1.45 2.34
C LEU A 31 3.24 -0.43 1.54
N PHE A 32 4.25 0.16 2.18
CA PHE A 32 5.08 1.19 1.56
C PHE A 32 6.18 0.62 0.66
N LYS A 33 6.42 -0.69 0.72
CA LYS A 33 7.37 -1.40 -0.13
C LYS A 33 6.97 -1.43 -1.59
N ASP A 34 5.67 -1.51 -1.89
CA ASP A 34 5.14 -1.63 -3.24
C ASP A 34 4.55 -0.28 -3.73
N PRO A 35 5.23 0.43 -4.65
CA PRO A 35 4.74 1.69 -5.19
C PRO A 35 3.41 1.58 -5.94
N ASP A 36 3.13 0.44 -6.58
CA ASP A 36 1.89 0.24 -7.34
C ASP A 36 0.70 0.05 -6.40
N MET A 37 0.89 -0.64 -5.27
CA MET A 37 -0.13 -0.76 -4.23
C MET A 37 -0.50 0.60 -3.65
N LEU A 38 0.49 1.44 -3.36
CA LEU A 38 0.24 2.81 -2.91
C LEU A 38 -0.44 3.67 -3.97
N LYS A 39 -0.07 3.51 -5.24
CA LYS A 39 -0.72 4.24 -6.34
C LYS A 39 -2.20 3.90 -6.42
N ARG A 40 -2.56 2.62 -6.33
CA ARG A 40 -3.97 2.16 -6.31
C ARG A 40 -4.75 2.75 -5.13
N LEU A 41 -4.16 2.77 -3.93
CA LEU A 41 -4.80 3.39 -2.76
C LEU A 41 -5.02 4.90 -2.97
N ASN A 42 -4.03 5.60 -3.51
CA ASN A 42 -4.17 7.03 -3.82
C ASN A 42 -5.23 7.29 -4.91
N GLU A 43 -5.41 6.38 -5.86
CA GLU A 43 -6.47 6.49 -6.87
C GLU A 43 -7.85 6.30 -6.23
N ILE A 44 -8.02 5.29 -5.36
CA ILE A 44 -9.27 5.04 -4.61
C ILE A 44 -9.64 6.24 -3.74
N GLU A 45 -8.66 6.86 -3.08
CA GLU A 45 -8.90 8.03 -2.23
C GLU A 45 -9.34 9.28 -3.00
N LYS A 46 -9.01 9.37 -4.29
CA LYS A 46 -9.42 10.49 -5.16
C LYS A 46 -10.78 10.30 -5.82
N MET A 47 -11.41 9.14 -5.66
CA MET A 47 -12.70 8.84 -6.27
C MET A 47 -13.85 9.54 -5.55
N GLU A 48 -14.95 9.71 -6.26
CA GLU A 48 -16.22 10.13 -5.67
C GLU A 48 -16.67 9.13 -4.59
N LYS A 49 -17.36 9.64 -3.57
CA LYS A 49 -17.70 8.87 -2.36
C LYS A 49 -18.44 7.57 -2.67
N GLU A 50 -19.35 7.60 -3.64
CA GLU A 50 -20.14 6.44 -4.03
C GLU A 50 -19.28 5.34 -4.67
N ASP A 51 -18.48 5.69 -5.67
CA ASP A 51 -17.57 4.75 -6.34
C ASP A 51 -16.53 4.18 -5.37
N LYS A 52 -15.95 5.05 -4.53
CA LYS A 52 -15.03 4.63 -3.47
C LYS A 52 -15.66 3.59 -2.55
N ASN A 53 -16.90 3.81 -2.10
CA ASN A 53 -17.59 2.88 -1.21
C ASN A 53 -17.83 1.52 -1.87
N HIS A 54 -18.25 1.50 -3.14
CA HIS A 54 -18.46 0.25 -3.88
C HIS A 54 -17.17 -0.54 -4.05
N ILE A 55 -16.07 0.12 -4.39
CA ILE A 55 -14.76 -0.51 -4.56
C ILE A 55 -14.25 -1.07 -3.23
N LEU A 56 -14.34 -0.29 -2.15
CA LEU A 56 -13.93 -0.75 -0.81
C LEU A 56 -14.76 -1.96 -0.36
N TYR A 57 -16.08 -1.94 -0.60
CA TYR A 57 -16.95 -3.07 -0.29
C TYR A 57 -16.53 -4.36 -1.02
N ALA A 58 -16.19 -4.26 -2.31
CA ALA A 58 -15.72 -5.41 -3.08
C ALA A 58 -14.37 -5.93 -2.56
N ILE A 59 -13.43 -5.03 -2.24
CA ILE A 59 -12.12 -5.38 -1.66
C ILE A 59 -12.31 -6.12 -0.33
N ASP A 60 -13.16 -5.60 0.56
CA ASP A 60 -13.45 -6.21 1.86
C ASP A 60 -14.03 -7.62 1.70
N GLY A 61 -14.94 -7.81 0.74
CA GLY A 61 -15.52 -9.11 0.41
C GLY A 61 -14.45 -10.11 -0.05
N LEU A 62 -13.52 -9.70 -0.92
CA LEU A 62 -12.42 -10.55 -1.39
C LEU A 62 -11.44 -10.89 -0.27
N ILE A 63 -11.06 -9.92 0.57
CA ILE A 63 -10.20 -10.14 1.74
C ILE A 63 -10.85 -11.17 2.68
N LYS A 64 -12.14 -11.02 2.97
CA LYS A 64 -12.88 -11.96 3.81
C LYS A 64 -12.87 -13.38 3.21
N SER A 65 -13.10 -13.51 1.91
CA SER A 65 -13.07 -14.81 1.23
C SER A 65 -11.70 -15.50 1.36
N VAL A 66 -10.60 -14.77 1.13
CA VAL A 66 -9.24 -15.32 1.29
C VAL A 66 -8.97 -15.76 2.73
N LYS A 67 -9.35 -14.94 3.72
CA LYS A 67 -9.20 -15.29 5.14
C LYS A 67 -9.95 -16.58 5.50
N LEU A 68 -11.20 -16.73 5.01
CA LEU A 68 -12.00 -17.93 5.25
C LEU A 68 -11.39 -19.17 4.59
N LYS A 69 -10.85 -19.06 3.38
CA LYS A 69 -10.14 -20.17 2.71
C LYS A 69 -8.93 -20.63 3.51
N ASN A 70 -8.15 -19.70 4.06
CA ASN A 70 -6.97 -20.04 4.86
C ASN A 70 -7.33 -20.74 6.18
N ILE A 71 -8.49 -20.42 6.78
CA ILE A 71 -8.99 -21.11 7.97
C ILE A 71 -9.49 -22.52 7.61
N ALA A 72 -10.19 -22.68 6.49
CA ALA A 72 -10.71 -23.97 6.05
C ALA A 72 -9.62 -24.94 5.54
N ALA A 73 -8.41 -24.45 5.29
CA ALA A 73 -7.25 -25.23 4.87
C ALA A 73 -6.37 -25.74 6.04
N LEU A 74 -6.71 -25.37 7.29
CA LEU A 74 -6.13 -25.86 8.54
C LEU A 74 -6.97 -27.01 9.11
#